data_AF-A0A2G9GH43-F1
#
_entry.id   AF-A0A2G9GH43-F1
#
_cell.length_a   1.000
_cell.length_b   1.000
_cell.length_c   1.000
_cell.angle_alpha   90.00
_cell.angle_beta   90.00
_cell.angle_gamma   90.00
#
_symmetry.space_group_name_H-M   'P 1'
#
loop_
_entity.id
_entity.type
_entity.pdbx_description
1 polymer ?
#
loop_
_entity_poly.entity_id
_entity_poly.type
_entity_poly.pdbx_seq_one_letter_code
_entity_poly.pdbx_strand_id
1 'polypeptide(L)'
;MISAIDDTYDSYGTIDELEIFTRVIERWDIKEMDELPNFMKICYKALLDLFDKHEEELRQHERSFAVHYAKATMKEPARSYNIEAKWLITGYMPPFADYRANGFITSTYHVLATISFFGMNSAAKEAFD
;
A
#
# COMPACT_ATOMS: atom_id res chain seq x y z
N MET A 1 3.13 -8.95 1.40
CA MET A 1 1.87 -8.17 1.40
C MET A 1 1.70 -7.34 0.14
N ILE A 2 2.70 -6.56 -0.30
CA ILE A 2 2.63 -5.77 -1.54
C ILE A 2 2.08 -6.61 -2.71
N SER A 3 2.69 -7.77 -3.00
CA SER A 3 2.22 -8.65 -4.09
C SER A 3 0.79 -9.16 -3.92
N ALA A 4 0.34 -9.46 -2.68
CA ALA A 4 -1.03 -9.92 -2.45
C ALA A 4 -2.06 -8.78 -2.67
N ILE A 5 -1.66 -7.54 -2.36
CA ILE A 5 -2.47 -6.35 -2.62
C ILE A 5 -2.54 -6.11 -4.13
N ASP A 6 -1.39 -6.16 -4.82
CA ASP A 6 -1.27 -6.08 -6.28
C ASP A 6 -2.19 -7.09 -6.99
N ASP A 7 -2.07 -8.38 -6.63
CA ASP A 7 -2.94 -9.45 -7.15
C ASP A 7 -4.43 -9.16 -6.93
N THR A 8 -4.79 -8.52 -5.80
CA THR A 8 -6.19 -8.15 -5.50
C THR A 8 -6.74 -7.13 -6.49
N TYR A 9 -5.91 -6.18 -6.95
CA TYR A 9 -6.27 -5.21 -8.00
C TYR A 9 -6.34 -5.85 -9.39
N ASP A 10 -5.49 -6.85 -9.67
CA ASP A 10 -5.37 -7.46 -11.01
C ASP A 10 -6.44 -8.51 -11.34
N SER A 11 -6.93 -9.26 -10.35
CA SER A 11 -7.61 -10.53 -10.63
C SER A 11 -9.10 -10.61 -10.26
N TYR A 12 -9.56 -9.94 -9.20
CA TYR A 12 -10.89 -10.25 -8.64
C TYR A 12 -11.77 -9.03 -8.30
N GLY A 13 -11.29 -7.80 -8.42
CA GLY A 13 -12.07 -6.61 -8.05
C GLY A 13 -12.83 -5.98 -9.22
N THR A 14 -14.10 -5.65 -8.99
CA THR A 14 -14.80 -4.65 -9.83
C THR A 14 -14.27 -3.24 -9.51
N ILE A 15 -14.46 -2.27 -10.42
CA ILE A 15 -14.03 -0.88 -10.18
C ILE A 15 -14.57 -0.35 -8.84
N ASP A 16 -15.84 -0.58 -8.54
CA ASP A 16 -16.48 -0.11 -7.30
C ASP A 16 -15.83 -0.74 -6.05
N GLU A 17 -15.54 -2.05 -6.08
CA GLU A 17 -14.87 -2.73 -4.97
C GLU A 17 -13.43 -2.25 -4.79
N LEU A 18 -12.70 -2.02 -5.89
CA LEU A 18 -11.32 -1.52 -5.86
C LEU A 18 -11.25 -0.07 -5.37
N GLU A 19 -12.25 0.76 -5.66
CA GLU A 19 -12.36 2.10 -5.08
C GLU A 19 -12.56 2.07 -3.57
N ILE A 20 -13.43 1.18 -3.08
CA ILE A 20 -13.61 0.97 -1.62
C ILE A 20 -12.29 0.47 -1.03
N PHE A 21 -11.66 -0.54 -1.63
CA PHE A 21 -10.40 -1.09 -1.14
C PHE A 21 -9.28 -0.05 -1.05
N THR A 22 -9.15 0.79 -2.08
CA THR A 22 -8.21 1.92 -2.09
C THR A 22 -8.49 2.87 -0.92
N ARG A 23 -9.75 3.28 -0.75
CA ARG A 23 -10.17 4.19 0.32
C ARG A 23 -9.88 3.62 1.70
N VAL A 24 -10.15 2.34 1.91
CA VAL A 24 -9.90 1.66 3.19
C VAL A 24 -8.40 1.62 3.50
N ILE A 25 -7.54 1.31 2.51
CA ILE A 25 -6.07 1.37 2.67
C ILE A 25 -5.61 2.81 2.96
N GLU A 26 -6.18 3.82 2.30
CA GLU A 26 -5.84 5.22 2.56
C GLU A 26 -6.18 5.66 3.99
N ARG A 27 -7.33 5.21 4.53
CA ARG A 27 -7.73 5.49 5.91
C ARG A 27 -6.89 4.75 6.93
N TRP A 28 -6.51 3.51 6.64
CA TRP A 28 -5.68 2.67 7.52
C TRP A 28 -6.30 2.49 8.91
N ASP A 29 -7.61 2.24 8.97
CA ASP A 29 -8.36 1.94 10.20
C ASP A 29 -9.05 0.57 10.06
N ILE A 30 -8.95 -0.28 11.08
CA ILE A 30 -9.60 -1.60 11.14
C ILE A 30 -11.13 -1.49 11.09
N LYS A 31 -11.70 -0.37 11.54
CA LYS A 31 -13.16 -0.13 11.52
C LYS A 31 -13.73 -0.04 10.11
N GLU A 32 -12.91 0.32 9.14
CA GLU A 32 -13.28 0.44 7.73
C GLU A 32 -13.39 -0.94 7.05
N MET A 33 -12.91 -2.01 7.71
CA MET A 33 -12.89 -3.36 7.16
C MET A 33 -14.30 -3.88 6.84
N ASP A 34 -15.34 -3.40 7.52
CA ASP A 34 -16.71 -3.86 7.29
C ASP A 34 -17.28 -3.45 5.93
N GLU A 35 -16.69 -2.45 5.29
CA GLU A 35 -17.06 -2.01 3.93
C GLU A 35 -16.55 -2.96 2.83
N LEU A 36 -15.60 -3.84 3.15
CA LEU A 36 -14.94 -4.69 2.16
C LEU A 36 -15.67 -6.03 1.93
N PRO A 37 -15.61 -6.59 0.72
CA PRO A 37 -15.93 -8.00 0.48
C PRO A 37 -15.06 -8.94 1.33
N ASN A 38 -15.60 -10.10 1.70
CA ASN A 38 -14.93 -11.05 2.62
C ASN A 38 -13.50 -11.44 2.19
N PHE A 39 -13.24 -11.58 0.88
CA PHE A 39 -11.91 -11.95 0.38
C PHE A 39 -10.89 -10.81 0.56
N MET A 40 -11.29 -9.55 0.36
CA MET A 40 -10.45 -8.37 0.57
C MET A 40 -10.19 -8.11 2.06
N LYS A 41 -11.14 -8.44 2.95
CA LYS A 41 -10.96 -8.32 4.41
C LYS A 41 -9.74 -9.09 4.91
N ILE A 42 -9.51 -10.29 4.37
CA ILE A 42 -8.36 -11.13 4.75
C ILE A 42 -7.05 -10.43 4.40
N CYS A 43 -6.94 -9.90 3.17
CA CYS A 43 -5.75 -9.18 2.73
C CYS A 43 -5.52 -7.89 3.54
N TYR A 44 -6.58 -7.10 3.75
CA TYR A 44 -6.48 -5.85 4.51
C TYR A 44 -6.09 -6.08 5.97
N LYS A 45 -6.70 -7.07 6.62
CA LYS A 45 -6.35 -7.42 8.00
C LYS A 45 -4.89 -7.87 8.13
N ALA A 46 -4.43 -8.72 7.21
CA ALA A 46 -3.03 -9.15 7.20
C ALA A 46 -2.03 -7.99 6.99
N LEU A 47 -2.42 -6.96 6.22
CA LEU A 47 -1.65 -5.73 6.08
C LEU A 47 -1.56 -4.96 7.41
N LEU A 48 -2.69 -4.74 8.08
CA LEU A 48 -2.74 -4.02 9.35
C LEU A 48 -1.93 -4.75 10.43
N ASP A 49 -2.18 -6.06 10.60
CA ASP A 49 -1.50 -6.89 11.60
C ASP A 49 0.04 -6.89 11.40
N LEU A 50 0.51 -6.88 10.14
CA LEU A 50 1.94 -6.81 9.83
C LEU A 50 2.56 -5.48 10.27
N PHE A 51 1.89 -4.37 9.98
CA PHE A 51 2.40 -3.05 10.35
C PHE A 51 2.33 -2.81 11.86
N ASP A 52 1.28 -3.27 12.53
CA ASP A 52 1.14 -3.18 13.98
C ASP A 52 2.23 -3.98 14.69
N LYS A 53 2.58 -5.17 14.17
CA LYS A 53 3.71 -5.96 14.67
C LYS A 53 5.03 -5.17 14.57
N HIS A 54 5.32 -4.59 13.42
CA HIS A 54 6.55 -3.81 13.25
C HIS A 54 6.55 -2.51 14.08
N GLU A 55 5.39 -1.90 14.29
CA GLU A 55 5.25 -0.75 15.18
C GLU A 55 5.63 -1.10 16.62
N GLU A 56 5.18 -2.25 17.12
CA GLU A 56 5.57 -2.75 18.44
C GLU A 56 7.08 -3.03 18.54
N GLU A 57 7.65 -3.72 17.54
CA GLU A 57 9.09 -4.02 17.49
C GLU A 57 9.96 -2.75 17.46
N LEU A 58 9.58 -1.77 16.64
CA LEU A 58 10.33 -0.51 16.49
C LEU A 58 10.11 0.45 17.66
N ARG A 59 8.97 0.37 18.34
CA ARG A 59 8.70 1.15 19.56
C ARG A 59 9.69 0.82 20.67
N GLN A 60 10.11 -0.43 20.79
CA GLN A 60 11.14 -0.86 21.77
C GLN A 60 12.50 -0.19 21.53
N HIS A 61 12.72 0.35 20.33
CA HIS A 61 13.96 0.99 19.90
C HIS A 61 13.77 2.50 19.67
N GLU A 62 12.65 3.08 20.10
CA GLU A 62 12.29 4.51 19.88
C GLU A 62 12.23 4.91 18.39
N ARG A 63 11.95 3.94 17.49
CA ARG A 63 11.93 4.11 16.03
C ARG A 63 10.55 3.96 15.39
N SER A 64 9.48 4.15 16.17
CA SER A 64 8.09 4.04 15.68
C SER A 64 7.77 5.03 14.56
N PHE A 65 8.50 6.15 14.44
CA PHE A 65 8.36 7.10 13.33
C PHE A 65 8.55 6.43 11.96
N ALA A 66 9.41 5.41 11.84
CA ALA A 66 9.66 4.71 10.57
C ALA A 66 8.39 4.05 10.02
N VAL A 67 7.53 3.53 10.91
CA VAL A 67 6.25 2.93 10.53
C VAL A 67 5.31 3.96 9.92
N HIS A 68 5.31 5.20 10.42
CA HIS A 68 4.51 6.28 9.84
C HIS A 68 4.90 6.54 8.37
N TYR A 69 6.20 6.62 8.07
CA TYR A 69 6.69 6.78 6.69
C TYR A 69 6.35 5.57 5.81
N ALA A 70 6.49 4.35 6.35
CA ALA A 70 6.12 3.14 5.62
C ALA A 70 4.61 3.06 5.33
N LYS A 71 3.76 3.46 6.27
CA LYS A 71 2.29 3.54 6.06
C LYS A 71 1.98 4.55 4.95
N ALA A 72 2.65 5.71 4.94
CA ALA A 72 2.46 6.72 3.91
C ALA A 72 2.86 6.23 2.51
N THR A 73 4.05 5.62 2.38
CA THR A 73 4.53 5.07 1.11
C THR A 73 3.70 3.88 0.64
N MET A 74 3.23 3.01 1.54
CA MET A 74 2.36 1.88 1.17
C MET A 74 0.99 2.31 0.62
N LYS A 75 0.50 3.51 0.95
CA LYS A 75 -0.74 4.07 0.39
C LYS A 75 -0.58 4.55 -1.06
N GLU A 76 0.64 4.79 -1.53
CA GLU A 76 0.88 5.26 -2.90
C GLU A 76 0.61 4.17 -3.94
N PRO A 77 1.17 2.94 -3.84
CA PRO A 77 0.82 1.86 -4.75
C PRO A 77 -0.66 1.55 -4.78
N ALA A 78 -1.38 1.55 -3.65
CA ALA A 78 -2.82 1.28 -3.66
C ALA A 78 -3.61 2.25 -4.57
N ARG A 79 -3.29 3.55 -4.52
CA ARG A 79 -3.87 4.55 -5.43
C ARG A 79 -3.49 4.28 -6.89
N SER A 80 -2.23 3.97 -7.14
CA SER A 80 -1.72 3.73 -8.48
C SER A 80 -2.19 2.41 -9.11
N TYR A 81 -2.38 1.36 -8.32
CA TYR A 81 -2.99 0.11 -8.73
C TYR A 81 -4.45 0.31 -9.12
N ASN A 82 -5.20 1.14 -8.39
CA ASN A 82 -6.57 1.48 -8.77
C ASN A 82 -6.61 2.23 -10.11
N ILE A 83 -5.64 3.11 -10.38
CA ILE A 83 -5.52 3.78 -11.69
C ILE A 83 -5.25 2.75 -12.80
N GLU A 84 -4.30 1.83 -12.60
CA GLU A 84 -4.00 0.77 -13.55
C GLU A 84 -5.18 -0.16 -13.80
N ALA A 85 -5.87 -0.58 -12.75
CA ALA A 85 -7.08 -1.40 -12.85
C ALA A 85 -8.17 -0.68 -13.65
N LYS A 86 -8.38 0.62 -13.42
CA LYS A 86 -9.33 1.43 -14.21
C LYS A 86 -8.93 1.50 -15.67
N TRP A 87 -7.65 1.70 -15.98
CA TRP A 87 -7.16 1.69 -17.36
C TRP A 87 -7.43 0.35 -18.03
N LEU A 88 -7.11 -0.76 -17.35
CA LEU A 88 -7.32 -2.11 -17.84
C LEU A 88 -8.80 -2.41 -18.10
N ILE A 89 -9.66 -2.18 -17.10
CA ILE A 89 -11.10 -2.52 -17.15
C ILE A 89 -11.83 -1.69 -18.20
N THR A 90 -11.49 -0.40 -18.33
CA THR A 90 -12.14 0.49 -19.32
C THR A 90 -11.53 0.38 -20.72
N GLY A 91 -10.41 -0.33 -20.87
CA GLY A 91 -9.64 -0.36 -22.12
C GLY A 91 -9.02 0.99 -22.48
N TYR A 92 -8.84 1.88 -21.50
CA TYR A 92 -8.26 3.20 -21.72
C TYR A 92 -6.73 3.10 -21.85
N MET A 93 -6.18 3.64 -22.94
CA MET A 93 -4.75 3.75 -23.13
C MET A 93 -4.29 5.17 -22.74
N PRO A 94 -3.62 5.34 -21.59
CA PRO A 94 -3.11 6.64 -21.17
C PRO A 94 -1.97 7.14 -22.08
N PRO A 95 -1.73 8.46 -22.13
CA PRO A 95 -0.48 9.00 -22.66
C PRO A 95 0.73 8.38 -21.97
N PHE A 96 1.84 8.21 -22.71
CA PHE A 96 3.05 7.59 -22.17
C PHE A 96 3.62 8.30 -20.93
N ALA A 97 3.45 9.62 -20.83
CA ALA A 97 3.87 10.38 -19.66
C ALA A 97 3.10 9.92 -18.39
N ASP A 98 1.79 9.76 -18.49
CA ASP A 98 0.92 9.35 -17.39
C ASP A 98 1.15 7.87 -17.04
N TYR A 99 1.25 7.01 -18.05
CA TYR A 99 1.62 5.60 -17.88
C TYR A 99 2.93 5.45 -17.10
N ARG A 100 3.97 6.18 -17.51
CA ARG A 100 5.28 6.13 -16.86
C ARG A 100 5.24 6.67 -15.43
N ALA A 101 4.52 7.76 -15.20
CA ALA A 101 4.38 8.35 -13.88
C ALA A 101 3.69 7.39 -12.91
N ASN A 102 2.62 6.72 -13.33
CA ASN A 102 1.96 5.70 -12.52
C ASN A 102 2.82 4.44 -12.36
N GLY A 103 3.41 3.96 -13.45
CA GLY A 103 4.30 2.79 -13.49
C GLY A 103 5.52 2.92 -12.57
N PHE A 104 6.03 4.13 -12.39
CA PHE A 104 7.10 4.38 -11.43
C PHE A 104 6.66 4.08 -9.98
N ILE A 105 5.42 4.43 -9.62
CA ILE A 105 4.85 4.15 -8.30
C ILE A 105 4.51 2.67 -8.16
N THR A 106 3.87 2.05 -9.15
CA THR A 106 3.51 0.62 -9.10
C THR A 106 4.71 -0.32 -9.16
N SER A 107 5.91 0.17 -9.53
CA SER A 107 7.16 -0.56 -9.34
C SER A 107 7.49 -0.87 -7.87
N THR A 108 6.93 -0.13 -6.91
CA THR A 108 7.06 -0.31 -5.44
C THR A 108 8.48 -0.19 -4.86
N TYR A 109 9.49 0.16 -5.66
CA TYR A 109 10.88 0.28 -5.18
C TYR A 109 11.03 1.27 -4.02
N HIS A 110 10.28 2.37 -4.04
CA HIS A 110 10.27 3.36 -2.96
C HIS A 110 9.71 2.79 -1.64
N VAL A 111 8.67 1.94 -1.72
CA VAL A 111 8.12 1.22 -0.56
C VAL A 111 9.15 0.23 -0.01
N LEU A 112 9.79 -0.55 -0.89
CA LEU A 112 10.80 -1.52 -0.50
C LEU A 112 12.00 -0.85 0.19
N ALA A 113 12.48 0.27 -0.35
CA ALA A 113 13.54 1.06 0.27
C ALA A 113 13.14 1.52 1.67
N THR A 114 11.94 2.09 1.81
CA THR A 114 11.41 2.58 3.10
C THR A 114 11.30 1.45 4.14
N ILE A 115 10.73 0.30 3.77
CA ILE A 115 10.56 -0.84 4.68
C ILE A 115 11.91 -1.46 5.04
N SER A 116 12.89 -1.46 4.13
CA SER A 116 14.22 -2.02 4.41
C SER A 116 14.92 -1.34 5.61
N PHE A 117 14.63 -0.06 5.85
CA PHE A 117 15.19 0.70 6.97
C PHE A 117 14.67 0.24 8.34
N PHE A 118 13.58 -0.53 8.42
CA PHE A 118 13.09 -1.09 9.69
C PHE A 118 14.18 -1.93 10.36
N GLY A 119 14.84 -2.79 9.60
CA GLY A 119 15.92 -3.66 10.08
C GLY A 119 17.28 -2.96 10.24
N MET A 120 17.40 -1.70 9.84
CA MET A 120 18.67 -0.95 9.91
C MET A 120 18.70 -0.05 11.15
N ASN A 121 19.35 -0.50 12.22
CA ASN A 121 19.43 0.27 13.48
C ASN A 121 20.09 1.65 13.33
N SER A 122 20.91 1.85 12.30
CA SER A 122 21.54 3.14 11.99
C SER A 122 20.66 4.11 11.20
N ALA A 123 19.50 3.66 10.69
CA ALA A 123 18.63 4.53 9.90
C ALA A 123 17.89 5.52 10.81
N ALA A 124 18.32 6.77 10.69
CA ALA A 124 17.73 7.93 11.35
C ALA A 124 16.53 8.47 10.55
N LYS A 125 15.83 9.46 11.09
CA LYS A 125 14.61 10.02 10.50
C LYS A 125 14.85 10.59 9.11
N GLU A 126 16.02 11.19 8.90
CA GLU A 126 16.47 11.82 7.66
C GLU A 126 16.62 10.81 6.52
N ALA A 127 16.70 9.50 6.80
CA ALA A 127 16.73 8.48 5.77
C ALA A 127 15.36 8.26 5.10
N PHE A 128 14.29 8.78 5.71
CA PHE A 128 12.90 8.62 5.25
C PHE A 128 12.30 9.89 4.63
N ASP A 129 13.03 11.01 4.69
CA ASP A 129 12.68 12.30 4.06
C ASP A 129 13.22 12.37 2.62
#